data_AF-A0A6L5JUQ9-F1
#
_entry.id   AF-A0A6L5JUQ9-F1
#
_cell.length_a   1.000
_cell.length_b   1.000
_cell.length_c   1.000
_cell.angle_alpha   90.00
_cell.angle_beta   90.00
_cell.angle_gamma   90.00
#
_symmetry.space_group_name_H-M   'P 1'
#
loop_
_entity.id
_entity.type
_entity.pdbx_description
1 polymer ?
#
loop_
_entity_poly.entity_id
_entity_poly.type
_entity_poly.pdbx_seq_one_letter_code
_entity_poly.pdbx_strand_id
1 'polypeptide(L)'
;MDQWITRFVALLCAAGSAALFWSFGMFAAVPWRDGRLFAMTPVEWQVVGIPFLAAIAVGWGALHLFALAGDAPDEAAHRGRRLRLFLLIAVAIAAAASGASWSLARVAAA
;
A
#
# COMPACT_ATOMS: atom_id res chain seq x y z
N MET A 1 -17.57 -2.52 19.91
CA MET A 1 -16.11 -2.79 19.87
C MET A 1 -15.41 -1.56 20.45
N ASP A 2 -14.39 -1.71 21.28
CA ASP A 2 -13.67 -0.56 21.84
C ASP A 2 -13.07 0.28 20.68
N GLN A 3 -13.24 1.60 20.77
CA GLN A 3 -12.79 2.55 19.78
C GLN A 3 -11.26 2.48 19.60
N TRP A 4 -10.53 2.23 20.70
CA TRP A 4 -9.07 2.08 20.64
C TRP A 4 -8.65 0.80 19.89
N ILE A 5 -9.35 -0.32 20.12
CA ILE A 5 -9.12 -1.59 19.39
C ILE A 5 -9.35 -1.39 17.89
N THR A 6 -10.43 -0.70 17.51
CA THR A 6 -10.75 -0.45 16.10
C THR A 6 -9.67 0.38 15.40
N ARG A 7 -9.13 1.41 16.08
CA ARG A 7 -8.00 2.21 15.57
C ARG A 7 -6.73 1.40 15.42
N PHE A 8 -6.45 0.51 16.37
CA PHE A 8 -5.28 -0.36 16.30
C PHE A 8 -5.37 -1.34 15.12
N VAL A 9 -6.52 -1.98 14.92
CA VAL A 9 -6.74 -2.86 13.75
C VAL A 9 -6.61 -2.06 12.44
N ALA A 10 -7.14 -0.83 12.39
CA ALA A 10 -6.98 0.04 11.23
C ALA A 10 -5.51 0.37 10.92
N LEU A 11 -4.69 0.63 11.95
CA LEU A 11 -3.24 0.83 11.82
C LEU A 11 -2.53 -0.42 11.30
N LEU A 12 -2.88 -1.61 11.80
CA LEU A 12 -2.33 -2.87 11.30
C LEU A 12 -2.68 -3.10 9.83
N CYS A 13 -3.92 -2.83 9.42
CA CYS A 13 -4.31 -2.88 8.01
C CYS A 13 -3.51 -1.88 7.17
N ALA A 14 -3.35 -0.64 7.63
CA ALA A 14 -2.55 0.36 6.93
C ALA A 14 -1.08 -0.10 6.75
N ALA A 15 -0.48 -0.68 7.79
CA ALA A 15 0.87 -1.23 7.74
C ALA A 15 0.96 -2.44 6.77
N GLY A 16 -0.03 -3.34 6.78
CA GLY A 16 -0.11 -4.46 5.84
C GLY A 16 -0.23 -3.98 4.39
N SER A 17 -1.04 -2.95 4.14
CA SER A 17 -1.13 -2.31 2.81
C SER A 17 0.22 -1.75 2.36
N ALA A 18 0.95 -1.07 3.24
CA ALA A 18 2.30 -0.57 2.95
C ALA A 18 3.28 -1.70 2.60
N ALA A 19 3.27 -2.81 3.34
CA ALA A 19 4.11 -3.98 3.04
C ALA A 19 3.78 -4.59 1.68
N LEU A 20 2.49 -4.65 1.29
CA LEU A 20 2.08 -5.13 -0.03
C LEU A 20 2.50 -4.19 -1.16
N PHE A 21 2.44 -2.87 -0.96
CA PHE A 21 2.98 -1.90 -1.92
C PHE A 21 4.51 -2.02 -2.05
N TRP A 22 5.21 -2.27 -0.96
CA TRP A 22 6.65 -2.57 -0.99
C TRP A 22 6.93 -3.81 -1.84
N SER A 23 6.20 -4.91 -1.63
CA SER A 23 6.32 -6.13 -2.44
C SER A 23 6.00 -5.89 -3.92
N PHE A 24 4.95 -5.13 -4.22
CA PHE A 24 4.64 -4.72 -5.60
C PHE A 24 5.83 -4.00 -6.24
N GLY A 25 6.39 -3.00 -5.55
CA GLY A 25 7.57 -2.27 -6.02
C GLY A 25 8.77 -3.17 -6.24
N MET A 26 9.04 -4.08 -5.30
CA MET A 26 10.11 -5.07 -5.36
C MET A 26 10.01 -5.95 -6.63
N PHE A 27 8.82 -6.48 -6.93
CA PHE A 27 8.63 -7.37 -8.08
C PHE A 27 8.51 -6.62 -9.42
N ALA A 28 7.91 -5.43 -9.44
CA ALA A 28 7.72 -4.65 -10.65
C ALA A 28 9.02 -3.97 -11.15
N ALA A 29 10.00 -3.75 -10.28
CA ALA A 29 11.18 -2.95 -10.59
C ALA A 29 12.01 -3.46 -11.77
N VAL A 30 12.31 -4.76 -11.78
CA VAL A 30 13.18 -5.34 -12.81
C VAL A 30 12.47 -5.42 -14.16
N PRO A 31 11.23 -5.94 -14.28
CA PRO A 31 10.48 -5.90 -15.53
C PRO A 31 10.24 -4.48 -16.05
N TRP A 32 10.05 -3.51 -15.16
CA TRP A 32 9.93 -2.10 -15.53
C TRP A 32 11.23 -1.57 -16.14
N ARG A 33 12.37 -1.79 -15.48
CA ARG A 33 13.69 -1.39 -15.98
C ARG A 33 14.02 -2.02 -17.34
N ASP A 34 13.66 -3.28 -17.53
CA ASP A 34 13.90 -4.03 -18.77
C ASP A 34 12.90 -3.67 -19.89
N GLY A 35 11.92 -2.80 -19.64
CA GLY A 35 10.89 -2.43 -20.63
C GLY A 35 9.93 -3.57 -21.01
N ARG A 36 9.89 -4.65 -20.22
CA ARG A 36 9.12 -5.88 -20.51
C ARG A 36 7.91 -6.08 -19.62
N LEU A 37 7.49 -5.05 -18.88
CA LEU A 37 6.39 -5.14 -17.93
C LEU A 37 5.08 -5.66 -18.56
N PHE A 38 4.80 -5.28 -19.82
CA PHE A 38 3.63 -5.77 -20.58
C PHE A 38 3.87 -7.08 -21.35
N ALA A 39 5.11 -7.57 -21.38
CA ALA A 39 5.49 -8.84 -21.98
C ALA A 39 5.67 -9.96 -20.94
N MET A 40 5.33 -9.68 -19.68
CA MET A 40 5.30 -10.64 -18.58
C MET A 40 4.30 -11.76 -18.84
N THR A 41 4.66 -12.97 -18.41
CA THR A 41 3.77 -14.13 -18.38
C THR A 41 2.59 -13.91 -17.41
N PRO A 42 1.49 -14.67 -17.55
CA PRO A 42 0.35 -14.59 -16.62
C PRO A 42 0.74 -14.80 -15.15
N VAL A 43 1.72 -15.68 -14.89
CA VAL A 43 2.20 -15.96 -13.52
C VAL A 43 2.96 -14.75 -12.96
N GLU A 44 3.84 -14.12 -13.74
CA GLU A 44 4.53 -12.89 -13.32
C GLU A 44 3.51 -11.76 -13.05
N TRP A 45 2.47 -11.65 -13.87
CA TRP A 45 1.37 -10.70 -13.64
C TRP A 45 0.61 -10.97 -12.34
N GLN A 46 0.46 -12.22 -11.91
CA GLN A 46 -0.13 -12.54 -10.60
C GLN A 46 0.80 -12.12 -9.46
N VAL A 47 2.10 -12.39 -9.57
CA VAL A 47 3.10 -12.03 -8.55
C VAL A 47 3.18 -10.51 -8.36
N VAL A 48 3.03 -9.72 -9.41
CA VAL A 48 3.01 -8.24 -9.32
C VAL A 48 1.61 -7.71 -8.97
N GLY A 49 0.59 -8.21 -9.65
CA GLY A 49 -0.78 -7.69 -9.59
C GLY A 49 -1.52 -8.02 -8.30
N ILE A 50 -1.34 -9.23 -7.75
CA ILE A 50 -2.01 -9.63 -6.50
C ILE A 50 -1.60 -8.71 -5.34
N PRO A 51 -0.30 -8.48 -5.07
CA PRO A 51 0.11 -7.52 -4.03
C PRO A 51 -0.46 -6.12 -4.27
N PHE A 52 -0.48 -5.63 -5.51
CA PHE A 52 -1.03 -4.31 -5.83
C PHE A 52 -2.53 -4.20 -5.51
N LEU A 53 -3.34 -5.14 -5.99
CA LEU A 53 -4.78 -5.15 -5.76
C LEU A 53 -5.12 -5.39 -4.29
N ALA A 54 -4.41 -6.30 -3.64
CA ALA A 54 -4.56 -6.56 -2.20
C ALA A 54 -4.16 -5.33 -1.37
N ALA A 55 -3.10 -4.61 -1.74
CA ALA A 55 -2.68 -3.40 -1.05
C ALA A 55 -3.77 -2.33 -1.07
N ILE A 56 -4.41 -2.12 -2.24
CA ILE A 56 -5.54 -1.19 -2.40
C ILE A 56 -6.71 -1.61 -1.53
N ALA A 57 -7.12 -2.89 -1.60
CA ALA A 57 -8.25 -3.40 -0.82
C ALA A 57 -8.02 -3.26 0.70
N VAL A 58 -6.82 -3.61 1.17
CA VAL A 58 -6.46 -3.51 2.59
C VAL A 58 -6.35 -2.04 3.03
N GLY A 59 -5.79 -1.15 2.19
CA GLY A 59 -5.72 0.29 2.48
C GLY A 59 -7.09 0.94 2.54
N TRP A 60 -8.01 0.54 1.66
CA TRP A 60 -9.42 0.93 1.71
C TRP A 60 -10.09 0.47 3.02
N GLY A 61 -9.87 -0.80 3.40
CA GLY A 61 -10.34 -1.34 4.68
C GLY A 61 -9.82 -0.55 5.88
N ALA A 62 -8.54 -0.17 5.88
CA ALA A 62 -7.95 0.66 6.92
C ALA A 62 -8.67 2.02 7.05
N LEU A 63 -8.92 2.71 5.93
CA LEU A 63 -9.68 3.97 5.92
C LEU A 63 -11.09 3.80 6.45
N HIS A 64 -11.77 2.71 6.09
CA HIS A 64 -13.11 2.41 6.56
C HIS A 64 -13.13 2.20 8.09
N LEU A 65 -12.20 1.41 8.63
CA LEU A 65 -12.07 1.18 10.07
C LEU A 65 -11.74 2.48 10.82
N PHE A 66 -10.87 3.33 10.28
CA PHE A 66 -10.58 4.64 10.86
C PHE A 66 -11.78 5.59 10.86
N ALA A 67 -12.70 5.45 9.89
CA ALA A 67 -13.93 6.22 9.86
C ALA A 67 -14.94 5.72 10.91
N LEU A 68 -15.05 4.40 11.10
CA LEU A 68 -15.90 3.80 12.14
C LEU A 68 -15.44 4.12 13.56
N ALA A 69 -14.13 4.36 13.75
CA ALA A 69 -13.55 4.62 15.07
C ALA A 69 -13.44 6.11 15.43
N GLY A 70 -14.10 7.01 14.72
CA GLY A 70 -14.04 8.45 14.94
C GLY A 70 -15.35 9.04 15.42
N ASP A 71 -15.33 9.80 16.53
CA ASP A 71 -16.49 10.53 17.07
C ASP A 71 -16.42 12.03 16.76
N ALA A 72 -15.60 12.42 15.78
CA ALA A 72 -15.35 13.82 15.48
C ALA A 72 -16.56 14.46 14.75
N PRO A 73 -16.84 15.76 14.98
CA PRO A 73 -17.87 16.48 14.23
C PRO A 73 -17.57 16.46 12.72
N ASP A 74 -18.62 16.56 11.89
CA ASP A 74 -18.56 16.28 10.45
C ASP A 74 -17.42 16.99 9.69
N GLU A 75 -17.16 18.28 9.97
CA GLU A 75 -16.08 19.03 9.33
C GLU A 75 -14.68 18.51 9.70
N ALA A 76 -14.47 18.19 10.98
CA ALA A 76 -13.20 17.65 11.48
C ALA A 76 -13.01 16.20 11.00
N ALA A 77 -14.09 15.43 10.91
CA ALA A 77 -14.08 14.07 10.37
C ALA A 77 -13.70 14.05 8.88
N HIS A 78 -14.20 15.00 8.08
CA HIS A 78 -13.86 15.10 6.66
C HIS A 78 -12.39 15.48 6.44
N ARG A 79 -11.88 16.45 7.20
CA ARG A 79 -10.46 16.85 7.16
C ARG A 79 -9.56 15.68 7.56
N GLY A 80 -9.89 14.98 8.65
CA GLY A 80 -9.15 13.81 9.11
C GLY A 80 -9.11 12.68 8.09
N ARG A 81 -10.23 12.42 7.40
CA ARG A 81 -10.31 11.42 6.32
C ARG A 81 -9.41 11.77 5.14
N ARG A 82 -9.43 13.03 4.69
CA ARG A 82 -8.56 13.52 3.61
C ARG A 82 -7.09 13.40 3.96
N LEU A 83 -6.71 13.76 5.19
CA LEU A 83 -5.33 13.63 5.66
C LEU A 83 -4.89 12.16 5.69
N ARG A 84 -5.71 11.25 6.22
CA ARG A 84 -5.41 9.81 6.26
C ARG A 84 -5.26 9.22 4.86
N LEU A 85 -6.14 9.60 3.93
CA LEU A 85 -6.02 9.19 2.53
C LEU A 85 -4.72 9.69 1.91
N PHE A 86 -4.39 10.97 2.08
CA PHE A 86 -3.14 11.55 1.60
C PHE A 86 -1.92 10.82 2.18
N LEU A 87 -1.90 10.58 3.49
CA LEU A 87 -0.82 9.85 4.15
C LEU A 87 -0.70 8.41 3.64
N LEU A 88 -1.80 7.69 3.43
CA LEU A 88 -1.76 6.35 2.86
C LEU A 88 -1.20 6.34 1.43
N ILE A 89 -1.61 7.29 0.59
CA ILE A 89 -1.07 7.43 -0.78
C ILE A 89 0.43 7.72 -0.72
N ALA A 90 0.86 8.67 0.12
CA ALA A 90 2.26 9.02 0.28
C ALA A 90 3.10 7.82 0.76
N VAL A 91 2.61 7.08 1.77
CA VAL A 91 3.25 5.86 2.27
C VAL A 91 3.26 4.75 1.22
N ALA A 92 2.19 4.58 0.45
CA ALA A 92 2.13 3.59 -0.62
C ALA A 92 3.17 3.86 -1.71
N ILE A 93 3.30 5.12 -2.16
CA ILE A 93 4.31 5.53 -3.14
C ILE A 93 5.72 5.32 -2.58
N ALA A 94 5.97 5.75 -1.33
CA ALA A 94 7.27 5.57 -0.68
C ALA A 94 7.63 4.08 -0.48
N ALA A 95 6.65 3.25 -0.11
CA ALA A 95 6.82 1.82 0.04
C ALA A 95 7.14 1.15 -1.30
N ALA A 96 6.38 1.45 -2.37
CA ALA A 96 6.66 0.93 -3.70
C ALA A 96 8.03 1.38 -4.23
N ALA A 97 8.39 2.66 -4.05
CA ALA A 97 9.69 3.19 -4.45
C ALA A 97 10.84 2.54 -3.67
N SER A 98 10.69 2.36 -2.36
CA SER A 98 11.71 1.68 -1.54
C SER A 98 11.85 0.20 -1.90
N GLY A 99 10.75 -0.51 -2.15
CA GLY A 99 10.78 -1.88 -2.68
C GLY A 99 11.51 -1.98 -4.01
N ALA A 100 11.22 -1.04 -4.93
CA ALA A 100 11.89 -1.01 -6.22
C ALA A 100 13.39 -0.73 -6.10
N SER A 101 13.78 0.22 -5.25
CA SER A 101 15.19 0.54 -4.98
C SER A 101 15.96 -0.66 -4.42
N TRP A 102 15.31 -1.46 -3.55
CA TRP A 102 15.92 -2.66 -2.97
C TRP A 102 16.25 -3.69 -4.06
N SER A 103 15.32 -3.98 -4.96
CA SER A 103 15.55 -4.92 -6.07
C SER A 103 16.63 -4.43 -7.02
N LEU A 104 16.59 -3.15 -7.40
CA LEU A 104 17.57 -2.56 -8.31
C LEU A 104 18.99 -2.58 -7.72
N ALA A 105 19.13 -2.28 -6.43
CA ALA A 105 20.43 -2.33 -5.75
C ALA A 105 21.02 -3.75 -5.73
N ARG A 106 20.17 -4.78 -5.62
CA ARG A 106 20.63 -6.18 -5.62
C ARG A 106 20.94 -6.71 -7.01
N VAL A 107 20.24 -6.25 -8.03
CA VAL A 107 20.60 -6.56 -9.43
C VAL A 107 21.90 -5.88 -9.83
N ALA A 108 22.17 -4.65 -9.40
CA ALA A 108 23.42 -3.96 -9.70
C ALA A 108 24.65 -4.57 -9.00
N ALA A 109 24.45 -5.36 -7.94
CA ALA A 109 25.51 -6.02 -7.18
C ALA A 109 25.75 -7.48 -7.62
N ALA A 110 24.97 -7.99 -8.59
CA ALA A 110 25.06 -9.35 -9.12
C ALA A 110 25.73 -9.35 -10.50
#